data_AF-A0A8J6UYF5-F1
#
_entry.id   AF-A0A8J6UYF5-F1
#
_cell.length_a   1.000
_cell.length_b   1.000
_cell.length_c   1.000
_cell.angle_alpha   90.00
_cell.angle_beta   90.00
_cell.angle_gamma   90.00
#
_symmetry.space_group_name_H-M   'P 1'
#
loop_
_entity.id
_entity.type
_entity.pdbx_description
1 polymer ?
#
loop_
_entity_poly.entity_id
_entity_poly.type
_entity_poly.pdbx_seq_one_letter_code
_entity_poly.pdbx_strand_id
1 'polypeptide(L)' 'MSNHLSSKMLYRHLCQGRHFNAGNAVKEAELVMRDYSERILLSVATRYGKDSDEYEMAGGVRKSDRKRPIRKPKLAA' A
#
# COMPACT_ATOMS: atom_id res chain seq x y z
N MET A 1 20.20 21.25 -40.47
CA MET A 1 20.64 20.33 -39.39
C MET A 1 20.02 20.67 -38.03
N SER A 2 18.77 21.17 -37.97
CA SER A 2 18.16 21.68 -36.71
C SER A 2 17.10 20.76 -36.08
N ASN A 3 16.74 19.65 -36.73
CA ASN A 3 15.59 18.83 -36.33
C ASN A 3 15.92 17.73 -35.31
N HIS A 4 17.21 17.43 -35.10
CA HIS A 4 17.64 16.34 -34.21
C HIS A 4 17.52 16.70 -32.72
N LEU A 5 17.73 17.97 -32.36
CA LEU A 5 17.61 18.45 -30.98
C LEU A 5 16.14 18.51 -30.54
N SER A 6 15.23 18.95 -31.43
CA SER A 6 13.78 18.97 -31.17
C SER A 6 13.22 17.55 -31.00
N SER A 7 13.64 16.61 -31.85
CA SER A 7 13.26 15.19 -31.73
C SER A 7 13.72 14.55 -30.41
N LYS A 8 14.96 14.83 -29.96
CA LYS A 8 15.47 14.35 -28.66
C LYS A 8 14.73 14.96 -27.46
N MET A 9 14.36 16.24 -27.54
CA MET A 9 13.59 16.90 -26.47
C MET A 9 12.19 16.29 -26.34
N LEU A 10 11.50 16.08 -27.47
CA LEU A 10 10.21 15.37 -27.51
C LEU A 10 10.31 13.96 -26.93
N TYR A 11 11.35 13.21 -27.29
CA TYR A 11 11.54 11.85 -26.76
C TYR A 11 11.76 11.85 -25.24
N ARG A 12 12.48 12.85 -24.70
CA ARG A 12 12.71 12.99 -23.25
C ARG A 12 11.41 13.30 -22.50
N HIS A 13 10.59 14.22 -23.00
CA HIS A 13 9.30 14.54 -22.38
C HIS A 13 8.30 13.38 -22.46
N LEU A 14 8.24 12.68 -23.59
CA LEU A 14 7.39 11.48 -23.77
C LEU A 14 7.83 10.33 -22.86
N CYS A 15 9.13 10.17 -22.60
CA CYS A 15 9.62 9.17 -21.65
C CYS A 15 9.35 9.59 -20.20
N GLN A 16 9.60 10.84 -19.84
CA GLN A 16 9.33 11.37 -18.48
C GLN A 16 7.83 11.28 -18.12
N GLY A 17 6.94 11.61 -19.06
CA GLY A 17 5.49 11.46 -18.85
C GLY A 17 5.05 10.01 -18.66
N ARG A 18 5.63 9.06 -19.41
CA ARG A 18 5.36 7.62 -19.23
C ARG A 18 5.82 7.10 -17.86
N HIS A 19 6.98 7.54 -17.37
CA HIS A 19 7.46 7.12 -16.04
C HIS A 19 6.54 7.60 -14.91
N PHE A 20 6.02 8.84 -15.01
CA PHE A 20 5.07 9.38 -14.03
C PHE A 20 3.73 8.60 -14.03
N ASN A 21 3.18 8.34 -15.22
CA ASN A 21 1.93 7.60 -15.35
C ASN A 21 2.06 6.15 -14.85
N ALA A 22 3.18 5.49 -15.15
CA ALA A 22 3.45 4.14 -14.63
C ALA A 22 3.54 4.14 -13.10
N GLY A 23 4.21 5.13 -12.51
CA GLY A 23 4.29 5.27 -11.05
C GLY A 23 2.92 5.49 -10.39
N ASN A 24 2.03 6.26 -11.03
CA ASN A 24 0.68 6.49 -10.50
C ASN A 24 -0.20 5.24 -10.62
N ALA A 25 -0.14 4.53 -11.75
CA ALA A 25 -0.90 3.30 -11.95
C ALA A 25 -0.53 2.21 -10.94
N VAL A 26 0.76 2.08 -10.60
CA VAL A 26 1.21 1.13 -9.57
C VAL A 26 0.65 1.51 -8.19
N LYS A 27 0.68 2.80 -7.83
CA LYS A 27 0.10 3.28 -6.56
C LYS A 27 -1.39 3.01 -6.48
N GLU A 28 -2.14 3.24 -7.55
CA GLU A 28 -3.56 2.94 -7.59
C GLU A 28 -3.84 1.44 -7.43
N ALA A 29 -3.07 0.59 -8.10
CA ALA A 29 -3.18 -0.85 -7.94
C ALA A 29 -2.87 -1.31 -6.51
N GLU A 30 -1.85 -0.73 -5.86
CA GLU A 30 -1.51 -0.99 -4.46
C GLU A 30 -2.65 -0.59 -3.51
N LEU A 31 -3.30 0.56 -3.75
CA LEU A 31 -4.46 1.00 -2.96
C LEU A 31 -5.61 0.01 -3.08
N VAL A 32 -5.92 -0.42 -4.31
CA VAL A 32 -6.98 -1.40 -4.56
C VAL A 32 -6.66 -2.73 -3.86
N MET A 33 -5.43 -3.23 -3.98
CA MET A 33 -5.02 -4.47 -3.30
C MET A 33 -5.13 -4.36 -1.79
N ARG A 34 -4.70 -3.24 -1.21
CA ARG A 34 -4.83 -2.98 0.22
C ARG A 34 -6.30 -3.03 0.65
N ASP A 35 -7.18 -2.32 -0.06
CA ASP A 35 -8.60 -2.26 0.29
C ASP A 35 -9.27 -3.65 0.21
N TYR A 36 -8.90 -4.48 -0.77
CA TYR A 36 -9.36 -5.86 -0.83
C TYR A 36 -8.85 -6.71 0.34
N SER A 37 -7.57 -6.58 0.71
CA SER A 37 -7.00 -7.31 1.84
C SER A 37 -7.70 -6.96 3.16
N GLU A 38 -8.03 -5.68 3.36
CA GLU A 38 -8.77 -5.22 4.54
C GLU A 38 -10.19 -5.80 4.58
N ARG A 39 -10.90 -5.83 3.44
CA ARG A 39 -12.24 -6.42 3.34
C ARG A 39 -12.26 -7.90 3.69
N ILE A 40 -11.28 -8.66 3.20
CA ILE A 40 -11.16 -10.09 3.50
C ILE A 40 -10.93 -10.29 5.00
N LEU A 41 -9.94 -9.59 5.59
CA LEU A 41 -9.66 -9.69 7.02
C LEU A 41 -10.86 -9.28 7.88
N LEU A 42 -11.58 -8.22 7.49
CA LEU A 42 -12.81 -7.80 8.17
C LEU A 42 -13.89 -8.88 8.07
N SER A 43 -14.10 -9.47 6.89
CA SER A 43 -15.11 -10.52 6.71
C SER A 43 -14.85 -11.74 7.59
N VAL A 44 -13.58 -12.14 7.72
CA VAL A 44 -13.16 -13.27 8.55
C VAL A 44 -13.27 -12.91 10.04
N ALA A 45 -12.83 -11.71 10.42
CA ALA A 45 -12.97 -11.20 11.78
C ALA A 45 -14.44 -11.10 12.22
N THR A 46 -15.36 -10.74 11.33
CA THR A 46 -16.80 -10.69 11.64
C THR A 46 -17.38 -12.08 11.85
N ARG A 47 -16.90 -13.10 11.12
CA ARG A 47 -17.44 -14.47 11.21
C ARG A 47 -16.85 -15.30 12.35
N TYR A 48 -15.53 -15.22 12.56
CA TYR A 48 -14.79 -16.09 13.48
C TYR A 48 -14.18 -15.32 14.67
N GLY A 49 -14.06 -14.00 14.55
CA GLY A 49 -13.40 -13.16 15.55
C GLY A 49 -11.92 -12.91 15.22
N LYS A 50 -11.35 -11.87 15.84
CA LYS A 50 -9.98 -11.39 15.59
C LYS A 50 -8.87 -12.20 16.29
N ASP A 51 -9.26 -13.18 17.10
CA ASP A 51 -8.36 -14.08 17.85
C ASP A 51 -8.44 -15.53 17.33
N SER A 52 -9.19 -15.75 16.25
CA SER A 52 -9.40 -17.07 15.64
C SER A 52 -8.23 -17.50 14.76
N ASP A 53 -8.10 -18.81 14.57
CA ASP A 53 -7.11 -19.42 13.68
C ASP A 53 -7.36 -18.99 12.22
N GLU A 54 -8.63 -18.83 11.82
CA GLU A 54 -9.04 -18.38 10.49
C GLU A 54 -8.56 -16.96 10.18
N TYR A 55 -8.56 -16.07 11.19
CA TYR A 55 -8.05 -14.71 11.03
C TYR A 55 -6.53 -14.71 10.77
N GLU A 56 -5.80 -15.64 11.38
CA GLU A 56 -4.38 -15.84 11.11
C GLU A 56 -4.13 -16.46 9.73
N MET A 57 -4.91 -17.47 9.34
CA MET A 57 -4.84 -18.06 8.00
C MET A 57 -5.13 -17.05 6.88
N ALA A 58 -5.98 -16.06 7.14
CA ALA A 58 -6.25 -14.96 6.21
C ALA A 58 -5.09 -13.94 6.12
N GLY A 59 -4.01 -14.12 6.87
CA GLY A 59 -2.83 -13.24 6.91
C GLY A 59 -2.92 -12.14 7.98
N GLY A 60 -3.89 -12.22 8.88
CA GLY A 60 -4.01 -11.32 10.03
C GLY A 60 -3.10 -11.75 11.19
N VAL A 61 -2.80 -10.83 12.10
CA VAL A 61 -2.16 -11.17 13.39
C VAL A 61 -3.24 -11.19 14.46
N ARG A 62 -3.32 -12.27 15.24
CA ARG A 62 -4.28 -12.40 16.35
C ARG A 62 -4.15 -11.21 17.30
N LYS A 63 -5.27 -10.77 17.87
CA LYS A 63 -5.26 -9.63 18.80
C LYS A 63 -4.50 -9.97 20.09
N SER A 64 -4.45 -11.24 20.49
CA SER A 64 -3.58 -11.74 21.58
C SER A 64 -2.08 -11.56 21.29
N ASP A 65 -1.66 -11.83 20.06
CA ASP A 65 -0.23 -11.94 19.70
C ASP A 65 0.33 -10.60 19.18
N ARG A 66 -0.55 -9.65 18.89
CA ARG A 66 -0.17 -8.31 18.44
C ARG A 66 0.59 -7.57 19.54
N LYS A 67 1.89 -7.33 19.32
CA LYS A 67 2.72 -6.43 20.15
C LYS A 67 2.15 -5.00 20.12
N ARG A 68 1.55 -4.56 21.22
CA ARG A 68 1.11 -3.17 21.39
C ARG A 68 2.32 -2.28 21.70
N PRO A 69 2.59 -1.21 20.93
CA PRO A 69 3.63 -0.27 21.29
C PRO A 69 3.24 0.43 22.60
N ILE A 70 4.02 0.21 23.66
CA ILE A 70 3.87 0.92 24.93
C ILE A 70 4.35 2.35 24.67
N ARG A 71 3.44 3.32 24.71
CA ARG A 71 3.83 4.74 24.66
C ARG A 71 4.57 5.06 25.95
N LYS A 72 5.82 5.53 25.83
CA LYS A 72 6.55 6.07 26.99
C LYS A 72 5.73 7.22 27.59
N PRO A 73 5.45 7.23 28.90
CA PRO A 73 4.75 8.35 29.51
C PRO A 73 5.60 9.61 29.30
N LYS A 74 4.94 10.70 28.88
CA LYS A 74 5.57 12.01 28.82
C LYS A 74 5.89 12.38 30.28
N LEU A 75 7.18 12.44 30.63
CA LEU A 75 7.61 12.97 31.92
C LEU A 75 6.94 14.34 32.08
N ALA A 76 6.11 14.48 33.11
CA ALA A 76 5.49 15.75 33.45
C ALA A 76 6.63 16.74 33.75
N ALA A 77 6.69 17.80 32.94
CA ALA A 77 7.61 18.92 33.14
C ALA A 77 7.02 19.90 34.15
#